data_AF-A0A066XHP0-F1
#
_entry.id   AF-A0A066XHP0-F1
#
_cell.length_a   1.000
_cell.length_b   1.000
_cell.length_c   1.000
_cell.angle_alpha   90.00
_cell.angle_beta   90.00
_cell.angle_gamma   90.00
#
_symmetry.space_group_name_H-M   'P 1'
#
loop_
_entity.id
_entity.type
_entity.pdbx_description
1 polymer ?
#
loop_
_entity_poly.entity_id
_entity_poly.type
_entity_poly.pdbx_seq_one_letter_code
_entity_poly.pdbx_strand_id
1 'polypeptide(L)'
;MQRQLLAAAARAARAPATRSTVQRRFASTSDNAFIREREAAKHHAASTTGICVSAYHGQHIEKDGDDLSFERMQDVIRGSARESGCIPALGLAAANAYVLWNEHWEHWSHLPPLEERAEYSYQNIRTKNFQWGDGDKTIFWNDKVNYHNPDKA
;
A
#
# COMPACT_ATOMS: atom_id res chain seq x y z
N MET A 1 -31.47 68.09 27.40
CA MET A 1 -31.43 66.72 27.98
C MET A 1 -31.87 65.61 27.01
N GLN A 2 -31.99 65.83 25.69
CA GLN A 2 -32.63 64.84 24.79
C GLN A 2 -31.64 63.93 24.01
N ARG A 3 -30.32 64.17 24.10
CA ARG A 3 -29.29 63.35 23.44
C ARG A 3 -28.69 62.23 24.30
N GLN A 4 -28.84 62.28 25.63
CA GLN A 4 -28.35 61.22 26.52
C GLN A 4 -29.26 59.98 26.53
N LEU A 5 -30.55 60.15 26.23
CA LEU A 5 -31.51 59.05 26.16
C LEU A 5 -31.37 58.20 24.88
N LEU A 6 -30.97 58.80 23.75
CA LEU A 6 -30.78 58.08 22.49
C LEU A 6 -29.52 57.20 22.46
N ALA A 7 -28.46 57.58 23.19
CA ALA A 7 -27.23 56.78 23.26
C ALA A 7 -27.38 55.53 24.16
N ALA A 8 -28.21 55.61 25.21
CA ALA A 8 -28.53 54.47 26.07
C ALA A 8 -29.33 53.39 25.33
N ALA A 9 -30.24 53.79 24.43
CA ALA A 9 -31.04 52.87 23.63
C ALA A 9 -30.20 52.04 22.62
N ALA A 10 -29.17 52.64 22.02
CA ALA A 10 -28.28 51.94 21.08
C ALA A 10 -27.36 50.91 21.76
N ARG A 11 -27.04 51.09 23.04
CA ARG A 11 -26.26 50.10 23.83
C ARG A 11 -27.09 48.91 24.28
N ALA A 12 -28.40 49.10 24.51
CA ALA A 12 -29.32 48.01 24.85
C ALA A 12 -29.59 47.08 23.64
N ALA A 13 -29.49 47.58 22.41
CA ALA A 13 -29.59 46.78 21.18
C ALA A 13 -28.35 45.90 20.91
N ARG A 14 -27.27 46.06 21.68
CA ARG A 14 -26.10 45.17 21.72
C ARG A 14 -26.06 44.41 23.05
N ALA A 15 -27.20 43.85 23.46
CA ALA A 15 -27.13 42.69 24.34
C ALA A 15 -26.28 41.62 23.63
N PRO A 16 -25.26 41.03 24.26
CA PRO A 16 -24.63 39.85 23.69
C PRO A 16 -25.77 38.85 23.50
N ALA A 17 -26.03 38.46 22.25
CA ALA A 17 -26.89 37.35 21.95
C ALA A 17 -26.55 36.28 22.99
N THR A 18 -27.51 35.93 23.84
CA THR A 18 -27.38 34.84 24.78
C THR A 18 -27.15 33.62 23.92
N ARG A 19 -25.88 33.38 23.59
CA ARG A 19 -25.42 32.28 22.76
C ARG A 19 -26.01 31.08 23.44
N SER A 20 -26.91 30.41 22.74
CA SER A 20 -27.83 29.47 23.34
C SER A 20 -27.07 28.60 24.34
N THR A 21 -27.48 28.68 25.61
CA THR A 21 -27.01 27.74 26.63
C THR A 21 -27.46 26.31 26.30
N VAL A 22 -28.26 26.15 25.25
CA VAL A 22 -28.65 24.91 24.60
C VAL A 22 -27.47 24.23 23.88
N GLN A 23 -26.41 24.94 23.49
CA GLN A 23 -25.35 24.34 22.67
C GLN A 23 -24.33 23.50 23.48
N ARG A 24 -24.47 23.34 24.80
CA ARG A 24 -23.48 22.59 25.59
C ARG A 24 -24.02 21.72 26.72
N ARG A 25 -25.31 21.40 26.69
CA ARG A 25 -25.83 20.29 27.51
C ARG A 25 -25.81 19.01 26.70
N PHE A 26 -24.67 18.32 26.77
CA PHE A 26 -24.61 16.87 26.93
C PHE A 26 -25.52 16.07 25.97
N ALA A 27 -25.16 15.77 24.72
CA ALA A 27 -23.96 15.03 24.33
C ALA A 27 -23.55 13.92 25.33
N SER A 28 -24.49 13.31 26.05
CA SER A 28 -24.22 12.19 26.97
C SER A 28 -25.32 11.14 26.99
N THR A 29 -26.02 10.92 25.87
CA THR A 29 -26.76 9.66 25.70
C THR A 29 -25.88 8.74 24.87
N SER A 30 -25.67 7.50 25.32
CA SER A 30 -25.05 6.44 24.53
C SER A 30 -25.74 6.24 23.17
N ASP A 31 -26.98 6.71 23.06
CA ASP A 31 -27.90 6.40 21.96
C ASP A 31 -28.18 7.63 21.07
N ASN A 32 -27.13 8.25 20.53
CA ASN A 32 -27.28 9.32 19.52
C ASN A 32 -27.33 8.75 18.11
N ALA A 33 -28.07 9.39 17.19
CA ALA A 33 -28.14 8.98 15.79
C ALA A 33 -26.77 8.83 15.13
N PHE A 34 -25.84 9.77 15.39
CA PHE A 34 -24.47 9.69 14.90
C PHE A 34 -23.67 8.49 15.43
N ILE A 35 -23.92 8.05 16.67
CA ILE A 35 -23.25 6.87 17.24
C ILE A 35 -23.78 5.62 16.54
N ARG A 36 -25.10 5.53 16.33
CA ARG A 36 -25.75 4.43 15.59
C ARG A 36 -25.27 4.35 14.14
N GLU A 37 -25.15 5.48 13.46
CA GLU A 37 -24.61 5.54 12.09
C GLU A 37 -23.14 5.12 12.03
N ARG A 38 -22.31 5.55 13.01
CA ARG A 38 -20.92 5.12 13.10
C ARG A 38 -20.80 3.62 13.36
N GLU A 39 -21.64 3.06 14.22
CA GLU A 39 -21.67 1.62 14.50
C GLU A 39 -22.15 0.82 13.29
N ALA A 40 -23.18 1.30 12.58
CA ALA A 40 -23.61 0.72 11.31
C ALA A 40 -22.50 0.78 10.25
N ALA A 41 -21.77 1.89 10.14
CA ALA A 41 -20.64 2.02 9.24
C ALA A 41 -19.48 1.09 9.61
N LYS A 42 -19.20 0.92 10.92
CA LYS A 42 -18.21 -0.06 11.40
C LYS A 42 -18.63 -1.49 11.12
N HIS A 43 -19.90 -1.83 11.31
CA HIS A 43 -20.41 -3.18 11.06
C HIS A 43 -20.46 -3.49 9.56
N HIS A 44 -20.81 -2.50 8.74
CA HIS A 44 -20.72 -2.58 7.29
C HIS A 44 -19.27 -2.73 6.84
N ALA A 45 -18.34 -1.93 7.37
CA ALA A 45 -16.92 -2.06 7.08
C ALA A 45 -16.37 -3.42 7.51
N ALA A 46 -16.74 -3.93 8.68
CA ALA A 46 -16.33 -5.25 9.15
C ALA A 46 -16.90 -6.37 8.26
N SER A 47 -18.15 -6.24 7.78
CA SER A 47 -18.76 -7.19 6.84
C SER A 47 -18.09 -7.15 5.46
N THR A 48 -17.83 -5.95 4.91
CA THR A 48 -17.17 -5.80 3.61
C THR A 48 -15.70 -6.22 3.66
N THR A 49 -14.97 -5.86 4.72
CA THR A 49 -13.61 -6.38 4.92
C THR A 49 -13.63 -7.86 5.25
N GLY A 50 -14.66 -8.37 5.91
CA GLY A 50 -14.86 -9.79 6.15
C GLY A 50 -15.06 -10.57 4.85
N ILE A 51 -15.74 -10.02 3.84
CA ILE A 51 -15.80 -10.67 2.51
C ILE A 51 -14.39 -10.76 1.88
N CYS A 52 -13.52 -9.78 2.16
CA CYS A 52 -12.14 -9.77 1.67
C CYS A 52 -11.14 -10.54 2.57
N VAL A 53 -11.43 -10.76 3.86
CA VAL A 53 -10.47 -11.22 4.88
C VAL A 53 -10.99 -12.42 5.72
N SER A 54 -12.30 -12.68 5.78
CA SER A 54 -12.96 -13.68 6.66
C SER A 54 -12.80 -15.13 6.19
N ALA A 55 -11.67 -15.46 5.58
CA ALA A 55 -11.11 -16.81 5.64
C ALA A 55 -10.06 -16.94 6.77
N TYR A 56 -9.51 -15.83 7.31
CA TYR A 56 -8.46 -15.86 8.35
C TYR A 56 -8.95 -15.76 9.81
N HIS A 57 -10.19 -15.36 10.10
CA HIS A 57 -10.65 -15.15 11.49
C HIS A 57 -11.54 -16.28 12.05
N GLY A 58 -11.55 -17.45 11.40
CA GLY A 58 -12.29 -18.63 11.83
C GLY A 58 -11.44 -19.71 12.53
N GLN A 59 -10.20 -19.40 12.93
CA GLN A 59 -9.39 -20.27 13.79
C GLN A 59 -9.42 -19.72 15.22
N HIS A 60 -10.52 -19.95 15.93
CA HIS A 60 -10.38 -20.22 17.36
C HIS A 60 -9.63 -21.54 17.45
N ILE A 61 -8.32 -21.42 17.62
CA ILE A 61 -7.43 -22.53 17.96
C ILE A 61 -7.80 -22.95 19.39
N GLU A 62 -8.75 -23.88 19.53
CA GLU A 62 -8.72 -24.81 20.64
C GLU A 62 -7.54 -25.75 20.37
N LYS A 63 -6.47 -25.56 21.15
CA LYS A 63 -5.24 -26.36 21.06
C LYS A 63 -5.47 -27.70 21.74
N ASP A 64 -6.21 -28.59 21.10
CA ASP A 64 -6.24 -29.98 21.50
C ASP A 64 -5.30 -30.80 20.61
N GLY A 65 -4.16 -31.16 21.21
CA GLY A 65 -3.40 -32.39 20.98
C GLY A 65 -2.95 -32.76 19.57
N ASP A 66 -1.67 -32.52 19.30
CA ASP A 66 -0.74 -33.42 18.59
C ASP A 66 -1.30 -34.36 17.50
N ASP A 67 -1.65 -33.82 16.33
CA ASP A 67 -1.69 -34.61 15.10
C ASP A 67 -1.30 -33.81 13.84
N LEU A 68 -0.01 -33.90 13.48
CA LEU A 68 0.56 -33.47 12.20
C LEU A 68 0.13 -34.40 11.04
N SER A 69 -1.18 -34.62 10.89
CA SER A 69 -1.72 -35.53 9.88
C SER A 69 -1.76 -34.87 8.49
N PHE A 70 -1.45 -35.65 7.45
CA PHE A 70 -1.49 -35.24 6.03
C PHE A 70 -2.84 -34.63 5.61
N GLU A 71 -3.92 -34.96 6.34
CA GLU A 71 -5.25 -34.39 6.14
C GLU A 71 -5.34 -32.91 6.56
N ARG A 72 -4.63 -32.48 7.62
CA ARG A 72 -4.47 -31.06 7.99
C ARG A 72 -3.76 -30.27 6.89
N MET A 73 -2.81 -30.91 6.19
CA MET A 73 -2.10 -30.32 5.05
C MET A 73 -3.04 -30.16 3.85
N GLN A 74 -3.95 -31.11 3.63
CA GLN A 74 -5.01 -30.98 2.63
C GLN A 74 -6.07 -29.95 3.03
N ASP A 75 -6.37 -29.74 4.31
CA ASP A 75 -7.29 -28.69 4.77
C ASP A 75 -6.67 -27.29 4.75
N VAL A 76 -5.34 -27.16 4.88
CA VAL A 76 -4.63 -25.92 4.53
C VAL A 76 -4.74 -25.65 3.04
N ILE A 77 -4.57 -26.68 2.19
CA ILE A 77 -4.67 -26.55 0.73
C ILE A 77 -6.12 -26.28 0.26
N ARG A 78 -7.13 -26.90 0.90
CA ARG A 78 -8.55 -26.69 0.63
C ARG A 78 -9.08 -25.40 1.28
N GLY A 79 -8.53 -24.99 2.42
CA GLY A 79 -8.84 -23.74 3.12
C GLY A 79 -8.20 -22.52 2.45
N SER A 80 -6.97 -22.65 1.93
CA SER A 80 -6.28 -21.60 1.17
C SER A 80 -6.89 -21.35 -0.20
N ALA A 81 -7.71 -22.27 -0.71
CA ALA A 81 -8.43 -22.08 -1.96
C ALA A 81 -9.55 -21.02 -1.87
N ARG A 82 -9.90 -20.56 -0.66
CA ARG A 82 -10.95 -19.55 -0.43
C ARG A 82 -10.42 -18.15 -0.12
N GLU A 83 -9.12 -17.99 0.05
CA GLU A 83 -8.46 -16.68 -0.03
C GLU A 83 -8.05 -16.48 -1.46
N SER A 84 -8.88 -15.70 -2.16
CA SER A 84 -8.66 -15.03 -3.44
C SER A 84 -7.58 -15.65 -4.32
N GLY A 85 -7.92 -16.06 -5.55
CA GLY A 85 -7.01 -16.71 -6.51
C GLY A 85 -5.64 -16.05 -6.78
N CYS A 86 -5.29 -14.94 -6.14
CA CYS A 86 -3.94 -14.41 -6.01
C CYS A 86 -2.92 -15.45 -5.53
N ILE A 87 -3.15 -16.27 -4.48
CA ILE A 87 -2.11 -17.21 -4.01
C ILE A 87 -1.77 -18.27 -5.08
N PRO A 88 -2.73 -19.01 -5.64
CA PRO A 88 -2.43 -19.94 -6.72
C PRO A 88 -1.95 -19.25 -8.00
N ALA A 89 -2.46 -18.06 -8.34
CA ALA A 89 -1.99 -17.30 -9.50
C ALA A 89 -0.55 -16.82 -9.34
N LEU A 90 -0.15 -16.37 -8.14
CA LEU A 90 1.23 -15.99 -7.82
C LEU A 90 2.14 -17.22 -7.86
N GLY A 91 1.69 -18.37 -7.37
CA GLY A 91 2.44 -19.63 -7.47
C GLY A 91 2.70 -20.02 -8.93
N LEU A 92 1.67 -20.01 -9.77
CA LEU A 92 1.80 -20.29 -11.21
C LEU A 92 2.68 -19.26 -11.92
N ALA A 93 2.50 -17.97 -11.64
CA ALA A 93 3.31 -16.90 -12.24
C ALA A 93 4.78 -17.00 -11.82
N ALA A 94 5.06 -17.29 -10.56
CA ALA A 94 6.41 -17.47 -10.05
C ALA A 94 7.10 -18.69 -10.67
N ALA A 95 6.38 -19.81 -10.82
CA ALA A 95 6.93 -21.00 -11.48
C ALA A 95 7.28 -20.72 -12.95
N ASN A 96 6.42 -20.02 -13.69
CA ASN A 96 6.72 -19.61 -15.07
C ASN A 96 7.93 -18.66 -15.12
N ALA A 97 7.95 -17.63 -14.28
CA ALA A 97 9.07 -16.70 -14.19
C ALA A 97 10.40 -17.39 -13.85
N TYR A 98 10.37 -18.44 -13.02
CA TYR A 98 11.56 -19.21 -12.67
C TYR A 98 12.14 -19.97 -13.88
N VAL A 99 11.28 -20.56 -14.73
CA VAL A 99 11.73 -21.22 -15.97
C VAL A 99 12.37 -20.19 -16.91
N LEU A 100 11.68 -19.07 -17.16
CA LEU A 100 12.19 -18.00 -18.02
C LEU A 100 13.50 -17.39 -17.49
N TRP A 101 13.65 -17.28 -16.16
CA TRP A 101 14.88 -16.84 -15.53
C TRP A 101 16.05 -17.77 -15.84
N ASN A 102 15.86 -19.08 -15.73
CA ASN A 102 16.91 -20.05 -16.05
C ASN A 102 17.29 -20.02 -17.53
N GLU A 103 16.31 -19.94 -18.43
CA GLU A 103 16.56 -19.79 -19.88
C GLU A 103 17.30 -18.49 -20.21
N HIS A 104 16.98 -17.39 -19.52
CA HIS A 104 17.66 -16.12 -19.70
C HIS A 104 19.14 -16.19 -19.29
N TRP A 105 19.45 -16.86 -18.18
CA TRP A 105 20.83 -17.06 -17.75
C TRP A 105 21.60 -18.02 -18.66
N GLU A 106 20.94 -19.06 -19.16
CA GLU A 106 21.51 -19.96 -20.16
C GLU A 106 21.87 -19.16 -21.43
N HIS A 107 20.94 -18.38 -21.98
CA HIS A 107 21.19 -17.50 -23.12
C HIS A 107 22.33 -16.51 -22.85
N TRP A 108 22.37 -15.93 -21.66
CA TRP A 108 23.43 -15.00 -21.26
C TRP A 108 24.82 -15.64 -21.28
N SER A 109 24.92 -16.93 -20.92
CA SER A 109 26.20 -17.65 -20.92
C SER A 109 26.75 -17.94 -22.32
N HIS A 110 25.88 -17.98 -23.34
CA HIS A 110 26.25 -18.21 -24.74
C HIS A 110 26.56 -16.93 -25.51
N LEU A 111 26.32 -15.75 -24.93
CA LEU A 111 26.62 -14.48 -25.61
C LEU A 111 28.13 -14.23 -25.64
N PRO A 112 28.64 -13.56 -26.69
CA PRO A 112 30.04 -13.15 -26.74
C PRO A 112 30.36 -12.22 -25.55
N PRO A 113 31.64 -12.19 -25.14
CA PRO A 113 32.08 -11.33 -24.05
C PRO A 113 31.71 -9.87 -24.32
N LEU A 114 31.48 -9.11 -23.25
CA LEU A 114 30.87 -7.77 -23.33
C LEU A 114 31.66 -6.79 -24.19
N GLU A 115 32.98 -6.89 -24.21
CA GLU A 115 33.88 -6.02 -24.99
C GLU A 115 33.72 -6.22 -26.51
N GLU A 116 33.36 -7.44 -26.93
CA GLU A 116 33.15 -7.79 -28.34
C GLU A 116 31.75 -7.45 -28.83
N ARG A 117 30.81 -7.15 -27.91
CA ARG A 117 29.45 -6.76 -28.28
C ARG A 117 29.47 -5.36 -28.90
N ALA A 118 28.77 -5.21 -30.03
CA ALA A 118 28.69 -3.94 -30.73
C ALA A 118 27.90 -2.91 -29.91
N GLU A 119 28.61 -1.96 -29.29
CA GLU A 119 28.06 -0.72 -28.75
C GLU A 119 27.81 0.25 -29.91
N TYR A 120 26.57 0.74 -30.01
CA TYR A 120 26.19 1.74 -31.02
C TYR A 120 26.33 3.15 -30.46
N SER A 121 26.52 4.16 -31.32
CA SER A 121 26.73 5.57 -30.93
C SER A 121 25.59 6.19 -30.11
N TYR A 122 24.40 5.60 -30.13
CA TYR A 122 23.27 6.05 -29.33
C TYR A 122 23.16 5.36 -27.95
N GLN A 123 23.95 4.31 -27.70
CA GLN A 123 24.01 3.62 -26.42
C GLN A 123 25.00 4.32 -25.50
N ASN A 124 24.74 4.30 -24.20
CA ASN A 124 25.62 4.88 -23.17
C ASN A 124 26.09 6.32 -23.43
N ILE A 125 25.27 7.16 -24.07
CA ILE A 125 25.61 8.57 -24.27
C ILE A 125 25.76 9.28 -22.91
N ARG A 126 26.85 10.03 -22.74
CA ARG A 126 27.11 10.87 -21.56
C ARG A 126 27.41 12.30 -22.01
N THR A 127 26.40 13.19 -21.94
CA THR A 127 26.63 14.63 -22.18
C THR A 127 27.28 15.31 -20.97
N LYS A 128 27.01 14.79 -19.77
CA LYS A 128 27.60 15.21 -18.50
C LYS A 128 27.80 13.97 -17.63
N ASN A 129 28.87 13.97 -16.84
CA ASN A 129 29.16 12.91 -15.89
C ASN A 129 28.14 12.94 -14.75
N PHE A 130 27.85 11.77 -14.17
CA PHE A 130 27.06 11.65 -12.96
C PHE A 130 27.76 12.33 -11.78
N GLN A 131 26.97 12.79 -10.81
CA GLN A 131 27.46 13.55 -9.65
C GLN A 131 28.00 12.64 -8.53
N TRP A 132 28.11 11.33 -8.77
CA TRP A 132 28.51 10.32 -7.79
C TRP A 132 29.45 9.30 -8.41
N GLY A 133 30.21 8.61 -7.55
CA GLY A 133 31.10 7.54 -7.97
C GLY A 133 32.17 8.03 -8.94
N ASP A 134 32.35 7.28 -10.02
CA ASP A 134 33.28 7.58 -11.13
C ASP A 134 32.66 8.51 -12.19
N GLY A 135 31.39 8.88 -12.04
CA GLY A 135 30.69 9.75 -12.97
C GLY A 135 30.22 9.07 -14.26
N ASP A 136 30.50 7.78 -14.46
CA ASP A 136 30.12 7.05 -15.68
C ASP A 136 29.03 5.99 -15.43
N LYS A 137 29.03 5.39 -14.23
CA LYS A 137 28.10 4.33 -13.86
C LYS A 137 26.81 4.87 -13.25
N THR A 138 25.69 4.26 -13.64
CA THR A 138 24.38 4.54 -13.05
C THR A 138 24.24 3.89 -11.67
N ILE A 139 23.19 4.24 -10.91
CA ILE A 139 22.90 3.65 -9.60
C ILE A 139 22.64 2.14 -9.69
N PHE A 140 22.05 1.69 -10.81
CA PHE A 140 21.76 0.29 -11.08
C PHE A 140 22.73 -0.28 -12.11
N TRP A 141 24.01 0.07 -11.99
CA TRP A 141 25.06 -0.47 -12.84
C TRP A 141 25.51 -1.85 -12.37
N ASN A 142 25.60 -2.81 -13.30
CA ASN A 142 26.12 -4.14 -13.04
C ASN A 142 27.21 -4.47 -14.06
N ASP A 143 28.46 -4.60 -13.61
CA ASP A 143 29.63 -4.85 -14.46
C ASP A 143 29.56 -6.18 -15.24
N LYS A 144 28.68 -7.11 -14.84
CA LYS A 144 28.46 -8.38 -15.57
C LYS A 144 27.56 -8.24 -16.80
N VAL A 145 26.83 -7.13 -16.92
CA VAL A 145 25.85 -6.93 -18.00
C VAL A 145 25.99 -5.61 -18.72
N ASN A 146 26.52 -4.59 -18.03
CA ASN A 146 26.74 -3.27 -18.55
C ASN A 146 28.23 -3.05 -18.78
N TYR A 147 28.56 -2.59 -19.98
CA TYR A 147 29.91 -2.19 -20.37
C TYR A 147 29.80 -0.85 -21.11
N HIS A 148 30.75 0.04 -20.90
CA HIS A 148 30.84 1.32 -21.62
C HIS A 148 32.23 1.47 -22.20
N ASN A 149 32.32 1.62 -23.51
CA ASN A 149 33.56 1.98 -24.18
C ASN A 149 33.63 3.50 -24.39
N PRO A 150 34.53 4.22 -23.68
CA PRO A 150 34.66 5.67 -23.81
C PRO A 150 35.17 6.10 -25.19
N ASP A 151 35.85 5.22 -25.92
CA ASP A 151 36.43 5.52 -27.24
C ASP A 151 35.40 5.40 -28.39
N LYS A 152 34.18 4.92 -28.11
CA LYS A 152 33.11 4.70 -29.10
C LYS A 152 31.99 5.75 -29.09
N ALA A 153 32.26 6.92 -28.51
CA ALA A 153 31.34 8.06 -28.45
C ALA A 153 31.31 8.91 -29.75
#